data_AF-Q8YSN8-F1
#
_entry.id   AF-Q8YSN8-F1
#
_cell.length_a   1.000
_cell.length_b   1.000
_cell.length_c   1.000
_cell.angle_alpha   90.00
_cell.angle_beta   90.00
_cell.angle_gamma   90.00
#
_symmetry.space_group_name_H-M   'P 1'
#
loop_
_entity.id
_entity.type
_entity.pdbx_description
1 polymer ?
#
loop_
_entity_poly.entity_id
_entity_poly.type
_entity_poly.pdbx_seq_one_letter_code
_entity_poly.pdbx_strand_id
1 'polypeptide(L)'
;MFKFPINIVLNLTIIGLFSSYIAIFTNPVIASEAIIDKNCRYHRRTPQNIQKIPPKSRATVYFTSGFNANKQKYFLQVLKLPNSTGIFCLFSTNSQKAKKIPETQLIQNKQIEKVEKLSEQAATYIVTVKGNKNENIFRAFYKLNLSNPYRPEMTPIIKIYKS
;
A
#
# COMPACT_ATOMS: atom_id res chain seq x y z
N MET A 1 23.07 0.48 74.70
CA MET A 1 21.68 1.01 74.64
C MET A 1 21.66 2.14 73.63
N PHE A 2 21.49 1.82 72.33
CA PHE A 2 21.52 2.82 71.25
C PHE A 2 20.09 3.32 71.01
N LYS A 3 19.83 4.59 71.36
CA LYS A 3 18.59 5.30 71.01
C LYS A 3 18.77 5.88 69.60
N PHE A 4 18.06 5.33 68.62
CA PHE A 4 17.90 5.97 67.32
C PHE A 4 16.83 7.07 67.41
N PRO A 5 17.06 8.27 66.87
CA PRO A 5 16.07 9.35 66.90
C PRO A 5 14.91 9.06 65.94
N ILE A 6 13.70 9.34 66.43
CA ILE A 6 12.37 9.10 65.82
C ILE A 6 12.11 9.94 64.54
N ASN A 7 13.10 10.61 63.99
CA ASN A 7 12.93 11.56 62.86
C ASN A 7 13.26 11.00 61.47
N ILE A 8 13.54 9.69 61.33
CA ILE A 8 13.85 9.07 60.02
C ILE A 8 12.67 8.26 59.47
N VAL A 9 11.53 8.19 60.18
CA VAL A 9 10.37 7.40 59.74
C VAL A 9 9.36 8.23 58.94
N LEU A 10 9.46 9.57 58.96
CA LEU A 10 8.42 10.46 58.40
C LEU A 10 8.73 11.07 57.04
N ASN A 11 9.50 10.39 56.17
CA ASN A 11 9.79 10.89 54.82
C ASN A 11 9.63 9.88 53.68
N LEU A 12 9.11 8.67 53.96
CA LEU A 12 8.89 7.64 52.93
C LEU A 12 7.44 7.52 52.45
N THR A 13 6.49 8.21 53.07
CA THR A 13 5.06 8.10 52.74
C THR A 13 4.54 9.15 51.75
N ILE A 14 5.27 10.25 51.50
CA ILE A 14 4.81 11.30 50.57
C ILE A 14 5.19 10.98 49.11
N ILE A 15 6.25 10.19 48.88
CA ILE A 15 6.69 9.84 47.51
C ILE A 15 5.83 8.70 46.92
N GLY A 16 5.18 7.88 47.75
CA GLY A 16 4.37 6.74 47.30
C GLY A 16 2.99 7.10 46.73
N LEU A 17 2.52 8.34 46.91
CA LEU A 17 1.19 8.79 46.46
C LEU A 17 1.20 9.52 45.10
N PHE A 18 2.38 9.83 44.54
CA PHE A 18 2.50 10.44 43.21
C PHE A 18 2.91 9.46 42.10
N SER A 19 3.17 8.19 42.43
CA SER A 19 3.61 7.17 41.46
C SER A 19 2.48 6.48 40.69
N SER A 20 1.22 6.91 40.83
CA SER A 20 0.07 6.32 40.10
C SER A 20 -0.44 7.14 38.92
N TYR A 21 0.17 8.28 38.59
CA TYR A 21 -0.32 9.18 37.53
C TYR A 21 0.59 9.36 36.32
N ILE A 22 1.48 8.40 36.07
CA ILE A 22 2.02 8.21 34.71
C ILE A 22 1.27 7.03 34.13
N ALA A 23 -0.04 7.21 33.89
CA ALA A 23 -0.71 6.46 32.85
C ALA A 23 0.00 6.83 31.55
N ILE A 24 0.95 5.98 31.19
CA ILE A 24 1.78 6.06 30.01
C ILE A 24 0.82 6.20 28.81
N PHE A 25 0.63 7.43 28.31
CA PHE A 25 0.03 7.72 27.01
C PHE A 25 0.95 7.26 25.86
N THR A 26 1.62 6.12 25.99
CA THR A 26 2.26 5.48 24.84
C THR A 26 1.13 4.87 24.02
N ASN A 27 0.74 5.58 22.97
CA ASN A 27 0.03 4.94 21.88
C ASN A 27 0.86 3.70 21.49
N PRO A 28 0.32 2.48 21.57
CA PRO A 28 1.07 1.30 21.19
C PRO A 28 1.53 1.48 19.74
N VAL A 29 2.85 1.53 19.54
CA VAL A 29 3.42 1.45 18.20
C VAL A 29 3.24 0.01 17.78
N ILE A 30 2.12 -0.28 17.13
CA ILE A 30 1.87 -1.59 16.55
C ILE A 30 2.90 -1.76 15.43
N ALA A 31 3.97 -2.53 15.68
CA ALA A 31 4.89 -3.00 14.66
C ALA A 31 4.10 -3.91 13.70
N SER A 32 3.61 -3.32 12.62
CA SER A 32 2.78 -3.98 11.62
C SER A 32 2.94 -3.26 10.29
N GLU A 33 2.70 -3.98 9.22
CA GLU A 33 2.84 -3.46 7.85
C GLU A 33 2.08 -2.15 7.65
N ALA A 34 2.70 -1.24 6.90
CA ALA A 34 2.11 0.05 6.55
C ALA A 34 0.77 -0.17 5.82
N ILE A 35 -0.18 0.74 6.05
CA ILE A 35 -1.45 0.73 5.33
C ILE A 35 -1.23 1.40 3.98
N ILE A 36 -1.47 0.67 2.90
CA ILE A 36 -1.47 1.24 1.55
C ILE A 36 -2.91 1.60 1.18
N ASP A 37 -3.17 2.84 0.80
CA ASP A 37 -4.49 3.25 0.34
C ASP A 37 -4.69 3.05 -1.18
N LYS A 38 -5.94 3.18 -1.63
CA LYS A 38 -6.31 3.10 -3.06
C LYS A 38 -5.67 4.17 -3.96
N ASN A 39 -4.99 5.16 -3.39
CA ASN A 39 -4.29 6.23 -4.09
C ASN A 39 -2.76 6.00 -4.09
N CYS A 40 -2.31 4.77 -3.82
CA CYS A 40 -0.89 4.39 -3.77
C CYS A 40 -0.11 5.07 -2.64
N ARG A 41 -0.76 5.58 -1.59
CA ARG A 41 -0.07 6.23 -0.49
C ARG A 41 0.15 5.25 0.65
N TYR A 42 1.36 5.28 1.20
CA TYR A 42 1.75 4.52 2.38
C TYR A 42 1.48 5.33 3.62
N HIS A 43 0.79 4.73 4.58
CA HIS A 43 0.44 5.33 5.85
C HIS A 43 0.97 4.47 6.98
N ARG A 44 1.54 5.11 8.02
CA ARG A 44 1.88 4.41 9.25
C ARG A 44 0.61 3.81 9.86
N ARG A 45 0.72 2.61 10.42
CA ARG A 45 -0.42 1.91 11.02
C ARG A 45 -0.71 2.46 12.43
N THR A 46 -1.30 3.64 12.50
CA THR A 46 -1.76 4.27 13.74
C THR A 46 -3.28 4.09 13.91
N PRO A 47 -3.83 4.15 15.14
CA PRO A 47 -5.28 4.10 15.36
C PRO A 47 -6.05 5.11 14.49
N GLN A 48 -5.51 6.32 14.32
CA GLN A 48 -6.12 7.36 13.49
C GLN A 48 -6.18 6.95 12.00
N ASN A 49 -5.11 6.36 11.46
CA ASN A 49 -5.08 5.93 10.06
C ASN A 49 -5.92 4.67 9.82
N ILE A 50 -5.99 3.76 10.79
CA ILE A 50 -6.87 2.58 10.75
C ILE A 50 -8.34 3.04 10.65
N GLN A 51 -8.74 4.05 11.43
CA GLN A 51 -10.10 4.60 11.37
C GLN A 51 -10.35 5.37 10.05
N LYS A 52 -9.40 6.20 9.61
CA LYS A 52 -9.54 6.99 8.36
C LYS A 52 -9.53 6.14 7.09
N ILE A 53 -8.83 5.00 7.09
CA ILE A 53 -8.68 4.13 5.92
C ILE A 53 -9.44 2.83 6.20
N PRO A 54 -10.70 2.71 5.72
CA PRO A 54 -11.52 1.54 6.00
C PRO A 54 -10.93 0.30 5.33
N PRO A 55 -11.15 -0.93 5.86
CA PRO A 55 -10.58 -2.17 5.34
C PRO A 55 -10.73 -2.36 3.82
N LYS A 56 -11.91 -2.03 3.27
CA LYS A 56 -12.21 -2.08 1.83
C LYS A 56 -11.30 -1.21 0.93
N SER A 57 -10.65 -0.21 1.51
CA SER A 57 -9.74 0.72 0.83
C SER A 57 -8.27 0.43 1.10
N ARG A 58 -7.96 -0.59 1.91
CA ARG A 58 -6.59 -1.02 2.23
C ARG A 58 -6.14 -1.99 1.16
N ALA A 59 -5.10 -1.62 0.44
CA ALA A 59 -4.56 -2.44 -0.64
C ALA A 59 -3.34 -3.24 -0.14
N THR A 60 -3.09 -4.36 -0.80
CA THR A 60 -1.91 -5.20 -0.59
C THR A 60 -1.06 -5.21 -1.86
N VAL A 61 0.26 -5.33 -1.73
CA VAL A 61 1.14 -5.42 -2.90
C VAL A 61 0.98 -6.81 -3.53
N TYR A 62 0.54 -6.85 -4.79
CA TYR A 62 0.39 -8.09 -5.55
C TYR A 62 1.60 -8.32 -6.48
N PHE A 63 2.13 -7.27 -7.07
CA PHE A 63 3.26 -7.35 -8.00
C PHE A 63 4.12 -6.09 -7.88
N THR A 64 5.45 -6.26 -7.96
CA THR A 64 6.39 -5.14 -8.05
C THR A 64 7.45 -5.47 -9.09
N SER A 65 7.75 -4.54 -9.98
CA SER A 65 8.79 -4.70 -11.00
C SER A 65 9.55 -3.39 -11.21
N GLY A 66 10.88 -3.48 -11.11
CA GLY A 66 11.79 -2.38 -11.44
C GLY A 66 12.02 -2.26 -12.94
N PHE A 67 12.18 -1.02 -13.41
CA PHE A 67 12.58 -0.71 -14.78
C PHE A 67 13.31 0.64 -14.85
N ASN A 68 14.07 0.85 -15.93
CA ASN A 68 14.73 2.12 -16.20
C ASN A 68 14.01 2.82 -17.34
N ALA A 69 13.74 4.11 -17.17
CA ALA A 69 13.19 4.98 -18.19
C ALA A 69 13.74 6.40 -17.98
N ASN A 70 13.99 7.15 -19.06
CA ASN A 70 14.50 8.52 -18.96
C ASN A 70 15.72 8.66 -18.01
N LYS A 71 16.66 7.71 -18.06
CA LYS A 71 17.86 7.64 -17.20
C LYS A 71 17.58 7.56 -15.69
N GLN A 72 16.37 7.17 -15.30
CA GLN A 72 15.96 7.03 -13.91
C GLN A 72 15.34 5.66 -13.65
N LYS A 73 15.55 5.16 -12.42
CA LYS A 73 14.94 3.92 -11.95
C LYS A 73 13.51 4.18 -11.45
N TYR A 74 12.59 3.40 -12.00
CA TYR A 74 11.17 3.38 -11.63
C TYR A 74 10.77 1.98 -11.18
N PHE A 75 9.65 1.91 -10.47
CA PHE A 75 9.03 0.66 -10.10
C PHE A 75 7.55 0.72 -10.44
N LEU A 76 7.07 -0.28 -11.18
CA LEU A 76 5.66 -0.55 -11.29
C LEU A 76 5.26 -1.38 -10.09
N GLN A 77 4.29 -0.90 -9.33
CA GLN A 77 3.67 -1.63 -8.25
C GLN A 77 2.19 -1.81 -8.56
N VAL A 78 1.71 -3.05 -8.48
CA VAL A 78 0.30 -3.38 -8.64
C VAL A 78 -0.23 -3.80 -7.29
N LEU A 79 -1.23 -3.08 -6.83
CA LEU A 79 -1.90 -3.33 -5.57
C LEU A 79 -3.21 -4.05 -5.82
N LYS A 80 -3.61 -4.95 -4.91
CA LYS A 80 -4.95 -5.55 -4.88
C LYS A 80 -5.74 -5.03 -3.69
N LEU A 81 -6.94 -4.54 -3.97
CA LEU A 81 -7.95 -4.30 -2.95
C LEU A 81 -8.58 -5.63 -2.48
N PRO A 82 -9.31 -5.66 -1.35
CA PRO A 82 -9.90 -6.90 -0.83
C PRO A 82 -10.87 -7.59 -1.80
N ASN A 83 -11.50 -6.84 -2.70
CA ASN A 83 -12.34 -7.37 -3.78
C ASN A 83 -11.54 -7.87 -4.99
N SER A 84 -10.22 -8.04 -4.87
CA SER A 84 -9.28 -8.43 -5.92
C SER A 84 -9.16 -7.46 -7.11
N THR A 85 -9.70 -6.24 -7.01
CA THR A 85 -9.49 -5.21 -8.04
C THR A 85 -8.08 -4.65 -7.95
N GLY A 86 -7.50 -4.35 -9.11
CA GLY A 86 -6.12 -3.87 -9.20
C GLY A 86 -5.99 -2.36 -9.24
N ILE A 87 -4.90 -1.86 -8.65
CA ILE A 87 -4.50 -0.46 -8.72
C ILE A 87 -3.05 -0.42 -9.17
N PHE A 88 -2.76 0.34 -10.22
CA PHE A 88 -1.43 0.46 -10.80
C PHE A 88 -0.78 1.74 -10.29
N CYS A 89 0.40 1.58 -9.69
CA CYS A 89 1.15 2.63 -9.05
C CYS A 89 2.54 2.71 -9.68
N LEU A 90 2.95 3.91 -10.05
CA LEU A 90 4.31 4.22 -10.46
C LEU A 90 5.06 4.82 -9.28
N PHE A 91 6.13 4.15 -8.85
CA PHE A 91 7.05 4.66 -7.85
C PHE A 91 8.35 5.11 -8.52
N SER A 92 8.88 6.24 -8.05
CA SER A 92 10.09 6.87 -8.52
C SER A 92 11.03 7.06 -7.34
N THR A 93 12.30 6.67 -7.50
CA THR A 93 13.31 6.82 -6.44
C THR A 93 13.57 8.28 -6.08
N ASN A 94 13.42 9.21 -7.04
CA ASN A 94 13.72 10.63 -6.82
C ASN A 94 12.59 11.34 -6.07
N SER A 95 11.32 10.96 -6.33
CA SER A 95 10.18 11.59 -5.66
C SER A 95 9.86 10.96 -4.30
N GLN A 96 10.35 9.73 -4.06
CA GLN A 96 9.99 8.87 -2.92
C GLN A 96 8.47 8.73 -2.71
N LYS A 97 7.68 8.99 -3.76
CA LYS A 97 6.21 8.97 -3.74
C LYS A 97 5.73 8.07 -4.87
N ALA A 98 4.86 7.12 -4.51
CA ALA A 98 4.11 6.36 -5.47
C ALA A 98 2.89 7.18 -5.93
N LYS A 99 2.62 7.15 -7.24
CA LYS A 99 1.48 7.82 -7.86
C LYS A 99 0.66 6.78 -8.61
N LYS A 100 -0.66 6.88 -8.50
CA LYS A 100 -1.57 6.07 -9.33
C LYS A 100 -1.38 6.43 -10.80
N ILE A 101 -1.42 5.44 -11.69
CA ILE A 101 -1.35 5.60 -13.15
C ILE A 101 -2.76 5.86 -13.69
N PRO A 102 -3.11 7.10 -14.09
CA PRO A 102 -4.48 7.44 -14.52
C PRO A 102 -4.94 6.68 -15.77
N GLU A 103 -4.02 6.35 -16.67
CA GLU A 103 -4.31 5.71 -17.96
C GLU A 103 -4.77 4.25 -17.82
N THR A 104 -4.72 3.71 -16.59
CA THR A 104 -5.28 2.38 -16.27
C THR A 104 -6.80 2.40 -16.01
N GLN A 105 -7.49 3.50 -16.30
CA GLN A 105 -8.96 3.63 -16.20
C GLN A 105 -9.72 2.50 -16.90
N LEU A 106 -9.24 2.03 -18.07
CA LEU A 106 -9.89 0.96 -18.84
C LEU A 106 -10.04 -0.37 -18.08
N ILE A 107 -9.18 -0.60 -17.10
CA ILE A 107 -9.20 -1.80 -16.26
C ILE A 107 -9.47 -1.45 -14.78
N GLN A 108 -9.84 -0.20 -14.52
CA GLN A 108 -10.19 0.23 -13.18
C GLN A 108 -11.43 -0.55 -12.72
N ASN A 109 -11.36 -1.09 -11.51
CA ASN A 109 -12.38 -1.96 -10.91
C ASN A 109 -12.52 -3.36 -11.57
N LYS A 110 -11.61 -3.75 -12.47
CA LYS A 110 -11.52 -5.14 -12.95
C LYS A 110 -10.68 -5.98 -11.99
N GLN A 111 -11.03 -7.26 -11.87
CA GLN A 111 -10.24 -8.22 -11.12
C GLN A 111 -8.97 -8.56 -11.92
N ILE A 112 -7.80 -8.29 -11.32
CA ILE A 112 -6.51 -8.59 -11.96
C ILE A 112 -6.13 -10.03 -11.67
N GLU A 113 -6.01 -10.82 -12.72
CA GLU A 113 -5.61 -12.22 -12.63
C GLU A 113 -4.10 -12.37 -12.69
N LYS A 114 -3.45 -11.64 -13.60
CA LYS A 114 -2.00 -11.74 -13.84
C LYS A 114 -1.41 -10.44 -14.36
N VAL A 115 -0.16 -10.18 -13.98
CA VAL A 115 0.67 -9.09 -14.54
C VAL A 115 2.04 -9.66 -14.85
N GLU A 116 2.51 -9.46 -16.06
CA GLU A 116 3.78 -10.00 -16.54
C GLU A 116 4.58 -8.91 -17.24
N LYS A 117 5.89 -8.88 -17.01
CA LYS A 117 6.79 -8.00 -17.74
C LYS A 117 7.18 -8.67 -19.06
N LEU A 118 7.09 -7.93 -20.17
CA LEU A 118 7.65 -8.40 -21.44
C LEU A 118 9.17 -8.26 -21.37
N SER A 119 9.89 -9.37 -21.53
CA SER A 119 11.35 -9.43 -21.45
C SER A 119 12.04 -8.58 -22.53
N GLU A 120 11.49 -8.57 -23.74
CA GLU A 120 12.07 -7.90 -24.92
C GLU A 120 11.85 -6.37 -24.91
N GLN A 121 10.84 -5.88 -24.19
CA GLN A 121 10.47 -4.46 -24.17
C GLN A 121 10.65 -3.91 -22.75
N ALA A 122 11.70 -3.11 -22.57
CA ALA A 122 11.92 -2.39 -21.32
C ALA A 122 10.63 -1.65 -20.91
N ALA A 123 10.21 -1.83 -19.66
CA ALA A 123 9.05 -1.17 -19.07
C ALA A 123 7.67 -1.48 -19.70
N THR A 124 7.52 -2.58 -20.45
CA THR A 124 6.21 -3.00 -20.97
C THR A 124 5.68 -4.23 -20.24
N TYR A 125 4.37 -4.25 -20.00
CA TYR A 125 3.70 -5.27 -19.20
C TYR A 125 2.41 -5.76 -19.86
N ILE A 126 2.12 -7.05 -19.72
CA ILE A 126 0.83 -7.64 -20.06
C ILE A 126 0.00 -7.75 -18.79
N VAL A 127 -1.20 -7.20 -18.83
CA VAL A 127 -2.17 -7.25 -17.75
C VAL A 127 -3.35 -8.11 -18.19
N THR A 128 -3.56 -9.20 -17.47
CA THR A 128 -4.71 -10.09 -17.67
C THR A 128 -5.78 -9.76 -16.64
N VAL A 129 -6.99 -9.47 -17.12
CA VAL A 129 -8.14 -9.17 -16.27
C VAL A 129 -9.28 -10.14 -16.52
N LYS A 130 -9.99 -10.48 -15.45
CA LYS A 130 -11.22 -11.28 -15.53
C LYS A 130 -12.36 -10.41 -16.06
N GLY A 131 -13.16 -10.96 -16.97
CA GLY A 131 -14.39 -10.31 -17.41
C GLY A 131 -15.44 -10.27 -16.31
N ASN A 132 -16.31 -9.25 -16.35
CA ASN A 132 -17.36 -9.12 -15.34
C ASN A 132 -18.47 -10.16 -15.57
N LYS A 133 -19.24 -10.47 -14.51
CA LYS A 133 -20.41 -11.37 -14.62
C LYS A 133 -21.40 -10.91 -15.70
N ASN A 134 -21.63 -9.60 -15.79
CA ASN A 134 -22.60 -8.98 -16.70
C ASN A 134 -22.04 -8.71 -18.11
N GLU A 135 -20.78 -9.06 -18.39
CA GLU A 135 -20.16 -8.87 -19.71
C GLU A 135 -20.10 -10.19 -20.45
N ASN A 136 -20.21 -10.18 -21.78
CA ASN A 136 -19.89 -11.36 -22.61
C ASN A 136 -18.37 -11.59 -22.77
N ILE A 137 -17.57 -11.15 -21.81
CA ILE A 137 -16.12 -11.30 -21.81
C ILE A 137 -15.77 -12.29 -20.69
N PHE A 138 -15.02 -13.33 -21.03
CA PHE A 138 -14.42 -14.25 -20.07
C PHE A 138 -13.12 -13.65 -19.50
N ARG A 139 -12.23 -13.18 -20.38
CA ARG A 139 -10.91 -12.62 -20.04
C ARG A 139 -10.50 -11.57 -21.04
N ALA A 140 -9.80 -10.53 -20.59
CA ALA A 140 -9.23 -9.52 -21.46
C ALA A 140 -7.76 -9.27 -21.12
N PHE A 141 -6.98 -8.97 -22.15
CA PHE A 141 -5.55 -8.74 -22.06
C PHE A 141 -5.25 -7.33 -22.53
N TYR A 142 -4.39 -6.65 -21.79
CA TYR A 142 -3.99 -5.29 -22.06
C TYR A 142 -2.48 -5.16 -21.99
N LYS A 143 -1.92 -4.28 -22.80
CA LYS A 143 -0.53 -3.88 -22.79
C LYS A 143 -0.42 -2.56 -22.01
N LEU A 144 0.37 -2.54 -20.95
CA LEU A 144 0.77 -1.33 -20.24
C LEU A 144 2.21 -1.00 -20.62
N ASN A 145 2.41 0.10 -21.35
CA ASN A 145 3.73 0.60 -21.73
C ASN A 145 4.12 1.77 -20.82
N LEU A 146 5.23 1.62 -20.10
CA LEU A 146 5.81 2.62 -19.20
C LEU A 146 7.18 3.13 -19.68
N SER A 147 7.51 2.94 -20.96
CA SER A 147 8.74 3.47 -21.57
C SER A 147 8.87 4.99 -21.36
N ASN A 148 7.73 5.71 -21.39
CA ASN A 148 7.64 7.08 -20.92
C ASN A 148 6.75 7.14 -19.64
N PRO A 149 7.34 7.20 -18.43
CA PRO A 149 6.58 7.21 -17.19
C PRO A 149 5.69 8.44 -16.98
N TYR A 150 5.92 9.51 -17.75
CA TYR A 150 5.09 10.72 -17.74
C TYR A 150 3.88 10.64 -18.67
N ARG A 151 3.89 9.68 -19.60
CA ARG A 151 2.77 9.36 -20.49
C ARG A 151 2.62 7.83 -20.62
N PRO A 152 2.16 7.15 -19.54
CA PRO A 152 1.84 5.73 -19.60
C PRO A 152 0.78 5.45 -20.67
N GLU A 153 0.90 4.32 -21.35
CA GLU A 153 -0.07 3.93 -22.38
C GLU A 153 -0.67 2.56 -22.06
N MET A 154 -1.99 2.47 -22.14
CA MET A 154 -2.75 1.24 -21.88
C MET A 154 -3.55 0.85 -23.13
N THR A 155 -3.16 -0.25 -23.77
CA THR A 155 -3.76 -0.69 -25.04
C THR A 155 -4.43 -2.05 -24.87
N PRO A 156 -5.68 -2.24 -25.31
CA PRO A 156 -6.26 -3.58 -25.38
C PRO A 156 -5.52 -4.43 -26.43
N ILE A 157 -5.32 -5.71 -26.12
CA ILE A 157 -4.67 -6.67 -27.03
C ILE A 157 -5.72 -7.63 -27.57
N ILE A 158 -6.36 -8.38 -26.67
CA ILE A 158 -7.34 -9.42 -27.02
C ILE A 158 -8.40 -9.55 -25.93
N LYS A 159 -9.61 -9.89 -26.35
CA LYS A 159 -10.74 -10.24 -25.48
C LYS A 159 -11.19 -11.65 -25.84
N ILE A 160 -11.31 -12.50 -24.83
CA ILE A 160 -11.87 -13.84 -24.93
C ILE A 160 -13.32 -13.77 -24.47
N TYR A 161 -14.25 -14.22 -25.29
CA TYR A 161 -15.69 -14.17 -25.03
C TYR A 161 -16.16 -15.45 -24.34
N LYS A 162 -17.31 -15.39 -23.67
CA LYS A 162 -17.93 -16.59 -23.10
C LYS A 162 -18.51 -17.44 -24.25
N SER A 163 -18.40 -18.75 -24.11
CA SER A 163 -19.06 -19.71 -25.01
C SER A 163 -20.54 -19.83 -24.68
#